data_AF-A0A2L0NCV1-F1
#
_entry.id   AF-A0A2L0NCV1-F1
#
_cell.length_a   1.000
_cell.length_b   1.000
_cell.length_c   1.000
_cell.angle_alpha   90.00
_cell.angle_beta   90.00
_cell.angle_gamma   90.00
#
_symmetry.space_group_name_H-M   'P 1'
#
loop_
_entity.id
_entity.type
_entity.pdbx_description
1 polymer ?
#
loop_
_entity_poly.entity_id
_entity_poly.type
_entity_poly.pdbx_seq_one_letter_code
_entity_poly.pdbx_strand_id
1 'polypeptide(L)' 'MTWVWPEDEEAMRLVATRLKSAHPGADPATVEALVAGAYDELRDAKVRTFIPILTERRVRALLAMPPPDNRPTPES' A
#
# COMPACT_ATOMS: atom_id res chain seq x y z
N MET A 1 -8.00 -12.46 -16.40
CA MET A 1 -7.26 -11.43 -17.15
C MET A 1 -7.57 -10.10 -16.50
N THR A 2 -6.83 -9.73 -15.45
CA THR A 2 -7.09 -8.49 -14.72
C THR A 2 -6.59 -7.35 -15.61
N TRP A 3 -7.51 -6.62 -16.24
CA TRP A 3 -7.13 -5.48 -17.08
C TRP A 3 -6.66 -4.36 -16.15
N VAL A 4 -5.35 -4.23 -15.99
CA VAL A 4 -4.74 -3.08 -15.33
C VAL A 4 -4.69 -1.97 -16.37
N TRP A 5 -5.32 -0.83 -16.08
CA TRP A 5 -5.22 0.32 -16.96
C TRP A 5 -3.79 0.90 -16.87
N PRO A 6 -3.18 1.28 -18.01
CA PRO A 6 -1.81 1.79 -18.01
C PRO A 6 -1.63 3.06 -17.18
N GLU A 7 -2.67 3.89 -17.08
CA GLU A 7 -2.70 5.08 -16.22
C GLU A 7 -2.71 4.74 -14.72
N ASP A 8 -3.39 3.66 -14.32
CA ASP A 8 -3.40 3.17 -12.94
C ASP A 8 -2.02 2.62 -12.58
N GLU A 9 -1.35 1.93 -13.51
CA GLU A 9 0.01 1.42 -13.31
C GLU A 9 1.04 2.53 -13.09
N GLU A 10 1.01 3.58 -13.92
CA GLU A 10 1.86 4.76 -13.76
C GLU A 10 1.62 5.45 -12.40
N ALA A 11 0.34 5.64 -12.03
CA ALA A 11 -0.02 6.22 -10.75
C ALA A 11 0.51 5.39 -9.57
N MET A 12 0.41 4.05 -9.64
CA MET A 12 0.92 3.17 -8.58
C MET A 12 2.44 3.20 -8.48
N ARG A 13 3.17 3.29 -9.60
CA ARG A 13 4.64 3.45 -9.60
C ARG A 13 5.06 4.76 -8.93
N LEU A 14 4.36 5.85 -9.22
CA LEU A 14 4.61 7.16 -8.58
C LEU A 14 4.36 7.11 -7.07
N VAL A 15 3.26 6.46 -6.64
CA VAL A 15 2.93 6.27 -5.22
C VAL A 15 4.01 5.44 -4.52
N ALA A 16 4.42 4.30 -5.10
CA ALA A 16 5.47 3.46 -4.55
C ALA A 16 6.81 4.21 -4.43
N THR A 17 7.16 5.02 -5.43
CA THR A 17 8.39 5.84 -5.43
C THR A 17 8.38 6.84 -4.26
N ARG A 18 7.28 7.57 -4.09
CA ARG A 18 7.13 8.55 -2.99
C ARG A 18 7.20 7.88 -1.62
N LEU A 19 6.56 6.72 -1.46
CA LEU A 19 6.56 5.98 -0.19
C LEU A 19 7.94 5.45 0.17
N LYS A 20 8.70 4.92 -0.81
CA LYS A 20 10.09 4.50 -0.59
C LYS A 20 10.97 5.67 -0.15
N SER A 21 10.82 6.84 -0.78
CA SER A 21 11.56 8.04 -0.38
C SER A 21 11.17 8.56 1.01
N ALA A 22 9.89 8.45 1.39
CA ALA A 22 9.39 8.90 2.69
C ALA A 22 9.72 7.93 3.84
N HIS A 23 9.95 6.64 3.53
CA HIS A 23 10.20 5.59 4.51
C HIS A 23 11.51 4.84 4.21
N PRO A 24 12.69 5.47 4.39
CA PRO A 24 13.98 4.86 4.09
C PRO A 24 14.32 3.64 4.97
N GLY A 25 13.62 3.45 6.11
CA GLY A 25 13.75 2.28 6.98
C GLY A 25 12.83 1.11 6.63
N ALA A 26 11.92 1.28 5.66
CA ALA A 26 11.05 0.22 5.20
C ALA A 26 11.69 -0.51 4.01
N ASP A 27 11.54 -1.84 3.98
CA ASP A 27 12.01 -2.65 2.86
C ASP A 27 11.25 -2.27 1.56
N PRO A 28 11.95 -1.97 0.45
CA PRO A 28 11.31 -1.53 -0.80
C PRO A 28 10.33 -2.56 -1.39
N ALA A 29 10.59 -3.85 -1.24
CA ALA A 29 9.70 -4.91 -1.74
C ALA A 29 8.41 -4.97 -0.90
N THR A 30 8.51 -4.74 0.41
CA THR A 30 7.36 -4.60 1.29
C THR A 30 6.48 -3.40 0.90
N VAL A 31 7.07 -2.26 0.54
CA VAL A 31 6.32 -1.09 0.06
C VAL A 31 5.58 -1.40 -1.25
N GLU A 32 6.22 -2.08 -2.20
CA GLU A 32 5.58 -2.48 -3.46
C GLU A 32 4.41 -3.44 -3.25
N ALA A 33 4.59 -4.45 -2.38
CA ALA A 33 3.55 -5.41 -2.06
C ALA A 33 2.33 -4.75 -1.40
N LEU A 34 2.55 -3.79 -0.50
CA LEU A 34 1.48 -3.02 0.15
C LEU A 34 0.71 -2.15 -0.84
N VAL A 35 1.42 -1.50 -1.78
CA VAL A 35 0.78 -0.69 -2.83
C VAL A 35 -0.04 -1.57 -3.77
N ALA A 36 0.48 -2.72 -4.19
CA ALA A 36 -0.23 -3.66 -5.04
C ALA A 36 -1.49 -4.23 -4.37
N GLY A 37 -1.39 -4.64 -3.09
CA GLY A 37 -2.53 -5.14 -2.32
C GLY A 37 -3.62 -4.08 -2.12
N ALA A 38 -3.23 -2.85 -1.77
CA ALA A 38 -4.18 -1.76 -1.60
C ALA A 38 -4.86 -1.35 -2.92
N TYR A 39 -4.15 -1.43 -4.05
CA TYR A 39 -4.75 -1.23 -5.37
C TYR A 39 -5.75 -2.34 -5.72
N ASP A 40 -5.45 -3.61 -5.45
CA ASP A 40 -6.35 -4.73 -5.69
C ASP A 40 -7.65 -4.62 -4.87
N GLU A 41 -7.59 -4.13 -3.63
CA GLU A 41 -8.78 -3.85 -2.81
C GLU A 41 -9.68 -2.74 -3.39
N LEU A 42 -9.09 -1.82 -4.17
CA LEU A 42 -9.77 -0.60 -4.64
C LEU A 42 -10.13 -0.64 -6.13
N ARG A 43 -9.57 -1.56 -6.93
CA ARG A 43 -9.76 -1.59 -8.39
C ARG A 43 -11.20 -1.88 -8.84
N ASP A 44 -12.01 -2.47 -7.97
CA ASP A 44 -13.44 -2.73 -8.19
C ASP A 44 -14.34 -1.54 -7.81
N ALA A 45 -13.77 -0.44 -7.30
CA ALA A 45 -14.54 0.76 -6.97
C ALA A 45 -15.06 1.48 -8.23
N LYS A 46 -16.35 1.86 -8.21
CA LYS A 46 -17.05 2.57 -9.31
C LYS A 46 -16.46 3.94 -9.67
N VAL A 47 -15.68 4.57 -8.79
CA VAL A 47 -15.08 5.90 -9.02
C VAL A 47 -13.56 5.80 -8.90
N ARG A 48 -12.91 5.58 -10.05
CA ARG A 48 -11.48 5.24 -10.15
C ARG A 48 -10.55 6.42 -9.88
N THR A 49 -11.03 7.66 -10.06
CA THR A 49 -10.28 8.91 -9.84
C THR A 49 -9.72 9.04 -8.42
N PHE A 50 -10.36 8.42 -7.44
CA PHE A 50 -9.93 8.50 -6.04
C PHE A 50 -9.09 7.30 -5.57
N ILE A 51 -8.93 6.26 -6.40
CA ILE A 51 -8.16 5.06 -6.04
C ILE A 51 -6.74 5.43 -5.57
N PRO A 52 -5.96 6.27 -6.28
CA PRO A 52 -4.60 6.60 -5.85
C PRO A 52 -4.53 7.27 -4.47
N ILE A 53 -5.48 8.17 -4.20
CA ILE A 53 -5.55 8.92 -2.93
C ILE A 53 -5.94 7.99 -1.78
N LEU A 54 -6.90 7.09 -2.02
CA LEU A 54 -7.35 6.11 -1.03
C LEU A 54 -6.27 5.06 -0.74
N THR A 55 -5.55 4.58 -1.76
CA THR A 55 -4.38 3.70 -1.62
C THR A 55 -3.31 4.34 -0.74
N GLU A 56 -2.91 5.58 -1.05
CA GLU A 56 -1.90 6.29 -0.27
C GLU A 56 -2.32 6.44 1.20
N ARG A 57 -3.57 6.83 1.45
CA ARG A 57 -4.10 7.00 2.80
C ARG A 57 -4.08 5.70 3.60
N ARG A 58 -4.40 4.57 2.95
CA ARG A 58 -4.43 3.26 3.60
C ARG A 58 -3.02 2.75 3.91
N VAL A 59 -2.09 2.88 2.97
CA VAL A 59 -0.68 2.50 3.20
C VAL A 59 -0.07 3.34 4.33
N ARG A 60 -0.33 4.65 4.38
CA ARG A 60 0.11 5.51 5.50
C ARG A 60 -0.44 5.03 6.84
N ALA A 61 -1.70 4.61 6.91
CA ALA A 61 -2.29 4.10 8.14
C ALA A 61 -1.62 2.78 8.59
N LEU A 62 -1.32 1.88 7.65
CA LEU A 62 -0.64 0.62 7.92
C LEU A 62 0.81 0.84 8.38
N LEU A 63 1.52 1.79 7.79
CA LEU A 63 2.89 2.15 8.19
C LEU A 63 2.96 2.90 9.52
N ALA A 64 1.89 3.62 9.89
CA ALA A 64 1.77 4.30 11.17
C ALA A 64 1.32 3.36 12.31
N MET A 65 0.72 2.21 11.96
CA MET A 65 0.51 1.17 12.95
C MET A 65 1.87 0.56 13.32
N PRO A 66 2.24 0.50 14.60
CA PRO A 66 3.33 -0.35 15.00
C PRO A 66 3.04 -1.78 14.51
N PRO A 67 4.05 -2.55 14.08
CA PRO A 67 3.85 -3.96 13.76
C PRO A 67 3.10 -4.62 14.91
N PRO A 68 2.11 -5.51 14.66
CA PRO A 68 1.40 -6.19 15.73
C PRO A 68 2.44 -6.77 16.67
N ASP A 69 2.47 -6.18 17.87
CA ASP A 69 3.48 -6.43 18.88
C ASP A 69 3.62 -7.94 19.08
N ASN A 70 4.88 -8.38 19.10
CA ASN A 70 5.34 -9.67 19.57
C ASN A 70 4.98 -9.78 21.07
N ARG A 71 3.68 -9.89 21.36
CA ARG A 71 3.16 -10.05 22.71
C ARG A 71 3.90 -11.24 23.30
N PRO A 72 4.68 -11.10 24.39
CA PRO A 72 5.22 -12.27 25.05
C PRO A 72 4.03 -13.17 25.36
N THR A 73 4.05 -14.38 24.81
CA THR A 73 3.11 -15.44 25.15
C THR A 73 3.02 -15.48 26.66
N PRO A 74 1.82 -15.31 27.26
CA PRO A 74 1.68 -15.56 28.68
C PRO A 74 2.04 -17.04 28.86
N GLU A 75 3.15 -17.23 29.55
CA GLU A 75 3.71 -18.51 29.93
C GLU A 75 2.58 -19.34 30.56
N SER A 76 2.32 -20.53 30.01
CA SER A 76 1.42 -21.54 30.57
C SER A 76 2.17 -22.86 30.66
#